data_AF-A0A4Q2V1P0-F1
#
_entry.id   AF-A0A4Q2V1P0-F1
#
_cell.length_a   1.000
_cell.length_b   1.000
_cell.length_c   1.000
_cell.angle_alpha   90.00
_cell.angle_beta   90.00
_cell.angle_gamma   90.00
#
_symmetry.space_group_name_H-M   'P 1'
#
loop_
_entity.id
_entity.type
_entity.pdbx_description
1 polymer ?
#
loop_
_entity_poly.entity_id
_entity_poly.type
_entity_poly.pdbx_seq_one_letter_code
_entity_poly.pdbx_strand_id
1 'polypeptide(L)' 'MTVRFKGTQLRPVLAEAAANQCRVILVKDQGVYFMAERGESRPDGRRKTMAYAVGCNPDVDAFDAR' A
#
# COMPACT_ATOMS: atom_id res chain seq x y z
N MET A 1 -18.33 0.21 -7.96
CA MET A 1 -16.95 -0.30 -8.03
C MET A 1 -16.36 -0.27 -6.63
N THR A 2 -15.83 -1.38 -6.13
CA THR A 2 -15.26 -1.48 -4.77
C THR A 2 -13.78 -1.84 -4.84
N VAL A 3 -12.94 -1.10 -4.12
CA VAL A 3 -11.51 -1.41 -3.96
C VAL A 3 -11.35 -2.29 -2.73
N ARG A 4 -10.70 -3.45 -2.88
CA ARG A 4 -10.54 -4.44 -1.80
C ARG A 4 -9.07 -4.59 -1.45
N PHE A 5 -8.79 -4.81 -0.16
CA PHE A 5 -7.44 -5.01 0.37
C PHE A 5 -7.37 -6.31 1.16
N LYS A 6 -6.25 -7.02 1.07
CA LYS A 6 -6.02 -8.21 1.89
C LYS A 6 -5.67 -7.78 3.31
N GLY A 7 -6.42 -8.28 4.30
CA GLY A 7 -6.18 -7.95 5.72
C GLY A 7 -4.76 -8.30 6.19
N THR A 8 -4.15 -9.36 5.64
CA THR A 8 -2.77 -9.74 5.93
C THR A 8 -1.75 -8.68 5.50
N GLN A 9 -2.02 -7.96 4.40
CA GLN A 9 -1.16 -6.88 3.92
C GLN A 9 -1.49 -5.54 4.60
N LEU A 10 -2.75 -5.33 4.99
CA LEU A 10 -3.19 -4.10 5.63
C LEU A 10 -2.75 -4.00 7.11
N ARG A 11 -2.70 -5.12 7.84
CA ARG A 11 -2.30 -5.14 9.27
C ARG A 11 -0.94 -4.46 9.53
N PRO A 12 0.15 -4.75 8.79
CA PRO A 12 1.41 -4.03 8.94
C PRO A 12 1.30 -2.51 8.76
N VAL A 13 0.51 -2.05 7.79
CA VAL A 13 0.30 -0.61 7.53
C VAL A 13 -0.38 0.05 8.72
N LEU A 14 -1.41 -0.59 9.29
CA LEU A 14 -2.10 -0.10 10.49
C LEU A 14 -1.18 -0.06 11.71
N ALA A 15 -0.36 -1.11 11.89
CA ALA A 15 0.59 -1.18 13.00
C ALA A 15 1.68 -0.08 12.88
N GLU A 16 2.22 0.14 11.68
CA GLU A 16 3.19 1.21 11.41
C GLU A 16 2.57 2.60 11.67
N ALA A 17 1.35 2.84 11.18
CA ALA A 17 0.66 4.11 11.40
C ALA A 17 0.39 4.37 12.90
N ALA A 18 0.00 3.33 13.64
CA ALA A 18 -0.22 3.41 15.08
C ALA A 18 1.09 3.69 15.84
N ALA A 19 2.19 3.01 15.49
CA ALA A 19 3.49 3.22 16.10
C ALA A 19 4.04 4.63 15.84
N ASN A 20 3.81 5.18 14.65
CA ASN A 20 4.24 6.52 14.26
C ASN A 20 3.23 7.63 14.61
N GLN A 21 2.11 7.27 15.26
CA GLN A 21 0.99 8.16 15.60
C GLN A 21 0.57 9.06 14.43
N CYS A 22 0.38 8.45 13.26
CA CYS A 22 0.11 9.17 12.01
C CYS A 22 -1.09 8.58 11.27
N ARG A 23 -1.50 9.24 10.19
CA ARG A 23 -2.64 8.82 9.40
C ARG A 23 -2.27 7.66 8.49
N VAL A 24 -3.26 6.81 8.20
CA VAL A 24 -3.19 5.90 7.06
C VAL A 24 -3.74 6.65 5.85
N ILE A 25 -2.99 6.66 4.76
CA ILE A 25 -3.36 7.37 3.53
C ILE A 25 -3.50 6.39 2.36
N LEU A 26 -4.50 6.65 1.52
CA LEU A 26 -4.69 5.95 0.25
C LEU A 26 -3.94 6.71 -0.84
N VAL A 27 -3.06 6.03 -1.55
CA VAL A 27 -2.28 6.59 -2.66
C VAL A 27 -2.71 5.94 -3.96
N LYS A 28 -2.79 6.74 -5.02
CA LYS A 28 -2.99 6.30 -6.40
C LYS A 28 -1.91 6.91 -7.30
N ASP A 29 -1.01 6.06 -7.79
CA ASP A 29 0.10 6.41 -8.68
C ASP A 29 0.26 5.33 -9.77
N GLN A 30 1.37 4.59 -9.80
CA GLN A 30 1.57 3.35 -10.56
C GLN A 30 0.69 2.18 -10.06
N GLY A 31 0.13 2.29 -8.86
CA GLY A 31 -0.84 1.35 -8.31
C GLY A 31 -1.88 2.03 -7.42
N VAL A 32 -2.62 1.23 -6.66
CA VAL A 32 -3.51 1.73 -5.60
C VAL A 32 -3.15 1.00 -4.32
N TYR A 33 -2.75 1.73 -3.28
CA TYR A 33 -2.31 1.12 -2.02
C TYR A 33 -2.55 2.02 -0.80
N PHE A 34 -2.62 1.39 0.37
CA PHE A 34 -2.52 2.07 1.66
C PHE A 34 -1.07 2.10 2.14
N MET A 35 -0.68 3.20 2.77
CA MET A 35 0.56 3.31 3.55
C MET A 35 0.38 4.23 4.76
N ALA A 36 1.30 4.16 5.71
CA ALA A 36 1.38 5.15 6.77
C ALA A 36 1.95 6.47 6.21
N GLU A 37 1.37 7.59 6.64
CA GLU A 37 1.84 8.94 6.31
C GLU A 37 3.31 9.14 6.73
N ARG A 38 3.71 8.53 7.83
CA ARG A 38 5.09 8.48 8.32
C ARG A 38 5.55 7.03 8.44
N GLY A 39 6.75 6.74 7.94
CA GLY A 39 7.32 5.40 7.96
C GLY A 39 8.64 5.33 7.20
N GLU A 40 9.28 4.18 7.22
CA GLU A 40 10.56 4.00 6.53
C GLU A 40 10.37 3.90 5.01
N SER A 41 11.20 4.63 4.28
CA SER A 41 11.32 4.47 2.83
C SER A 41 12.44 3.49 2.51
N ARG A 42 12.25 2.74 1.43
CA ARG A 42 13.28 1.94 0.79
C ARG A 42 14.26 2.87 0.03
N PRO A 43 15.47 2.38 -0.33
CA PRO A 43 16.43 3.15 -1.12
C PRO A 43 15.90 3.61 -2.49
N ASP A 44 14.90 2.90 -3.03
CA ASP A 44 14.20 3.26 -4.28
C ASP A 44 13.15 4.37 -4.10
N GLY A 45 12.96 4.88 -2.88
CA GLY A 45 11.97 5.90 -2.53
C GLY A 45 10.57 5.36 -2.21
N ARG A 46 10.28 4.07 -2.45
CA ARG A 46 8.98 3.45 -2.11
C ARG A 46 8.87 3.25 -0.59
N ARG A 47 7.68 3.32 -0.01
CA ARG A 47 7.50 3.01 1.43
C ARG A 47 7.76 1.51 1.66
N LYS A 48 8.44 1.16 2.75
CA LYS A 48 8.67 -0.25 3.10
C LYS A 48 7.36 -1.00 3.34
N THR A 49 6.42 -0.35 4.01
CA THR A 49 5.14 -0.94 4.40
C THR A 49 4.02 -0.36 3.53
N MET A 50 3.53 -1.16 2.57
CA MET A 50 2.43 -0.81 1.67
C MET A 50 1.47 -1.98 1.53
N ALA A 51 0.18 -1.67 1.42
CA ALA A 51 -0.87 -2.65 1.17
C ALA A 51 -1.60 -2.32 -0.13
N TYR A 52 -1.26 -3.00 -1.22
CA TYR A 52 -1.92 -2.82 -2.50
C TYR A 52 -3.35 -3.33 -2.48
N ALA A 53 -4.21 -2.62 -3.22
CA ALA A 53 -5.52 -3.12 -3.57
C ALA A 53 -5.38 -4.34 -4.48
N VAL A 54 -6.33 -5.28 -4.37
CA VAL A 54 -6.36 -6.49 -5.18
C VAL A 54 -6.50 -6.11 -6.66
N GLY A 55 -5.52 -6.51 -7.48
CA GLY A 55 -5.49 -6.21 -8.92
C GLY A 55 -4.88 -4.84 -9.27
N CYS A 56 -4.23 -4.16 -8.32
CA CYS A 56 -3.63 -2.83 -8.53
C CYS A 56 -2.18 -2.75 -8.06
N ASN A 57 -1.49 -3.88 -7.94
CA ASN A 57 -0.06 -3.92 -7.66
C ASN A 57 0.72 -4.06 -8.98
N PRO A 58 1.44 -3.02 -9.42
CA PRO A 58 2.15 -3.02 -10.70
C PRO A 58 3.28 -4.07 -10.78
N ASP A 59 3.76 -4.55 -9.63
CA ASP A 59 4.87 -5.52 -9.59
C ASP A 59 4.38 -6.97 -9.84
N VAL A 60 3.07 -7.25 -9.72
CA VAL A 60 2.51 -8.62 -9.83
C VAL A 60 1.27 -8.72 -10.69
N ASP A 61 0.46 -7.67 -10.74
CA ASP A 61 -0.75 -7.62 -11.54
C ASP A 61 -0.38 -7.17 -12.95
N ALA A 62 -0.50 -8.07 -13.92
CA ALA A 62 -0.26 -7.76 -15.31
C ALA A 62 -1.21 -6.64 -15.77
N PHE A 63 -0.65 -5.58 -16.35
CA PHE A 63 -1.41 -4.43 -16.83
C PHE A 63 -2.35 -4.81 -17.99
N ASP A 64 -1.90 -5.72 -18.87
CA ASP A 64 -2.65 -6.23 -20.01
C ASP A 64 -2.56 -7.77 -20.05
N ALA A 65 -3.48 -8.45 -19.36
CA ALA A 65 -3.81 -9.84 -19.64
C ALA A 65 -5.12 -9.87 -20.43
N ARG A 66 -5.06 -9.45 -21.70
CA ARG A 66 -6.18 -9.54 -22.63
C ARG A 66 -5.80 -10.32 -23.86
#